data_AF-A0A537ESE4-F1
#
_entry.id   AF-A0A537ESE4-F1
#
_cell.length_a   1.000
_cell.length_b   1.000
_cell.length_c   1.000
_cell.angle_alpha   90.00
_cell.angle_beta   90.00
_cell.angle_gamma   90.00
#
_symmetry.space_group_name_H-M   'P 1'
#
loop_
_entity.id
_entity.type
_entity.pdbx_description
1 polymer ?
#
loop_
_entity_poly.entity_id
_entity_poly.type
_entity_poly.pdbx_seq_one_letter_code
_entity_poly.pdbx_strand_id
1 'polypeptide(L)'
;MAHEANYYLRTTVRRSLSHSRRGFSTIIAEVMMVLIVIIMSAIVFVWVGPTFQSNTGQDNSGAAYAEKFSTLWGNFATFAIPIPESLRSCSDTQYYGMAGCTPASGTYITCPPSPITTATSQAVLVSSNSVCVIQANVGGVYVQSGSNVTVIGATINGLLAVDAARITLKNVNNAGFTMFLNVAVINISGSTFYGNPNWCEGPGGVGAPCDMSIFEGGPGIFTMTNSTVNGELESEVGHQTFITSSTIVGRLEVESADFGQILNNKIGVLDLDQNGIIVISGNTIYGNDPYFDQGTGILYGLNRWCGSGNNVVSGSTNGACIGNIEIDITNTGSIPVNLVAAYMSNAAVPGPNLSWKLLSGGPSHNSFPITIPVGQSANVTLQWTPPPQLTTLPWNGLYFIFVSSHNNFVDGYLYFGHNPALTITSQSRPQNRICPPCY
;
A
#
# COMPACT_ATOMS: atom_id res chain seq x y z
N MET A 1 110.35 -24.53 35.11
CA MET A 1 109.29 -25.03 36.00
C MET A 1 108.96 -23.92 36.99
N ALA A 2 107.68 -23.56 37.03
CA ALA A 2 107.00 -22.79 38.07
C ALA A 2 107.37 -21.30 38.30
N HIS A 3 106.31 -20.51 38.24
CA HIS A 3 106.00 -19.29 38.99
C HIS A 3 106.57 -17.93 38.55
N GLU A 4 105.72 -17.29 37.75
CA GLU A 4 105.22 -15.91 37.84
C GLU A 4 106.22 -14.76 37.89
N ALA A 5 106.23 -14.06 36.76
CA ALA A 5 107.00 -12.87 36.48
C ALA A 5 106.50 -11.66 37.27
N ASN A 6 107.37 -11.18 38.17
CA ASN A 6 108.30 -10.08 37.90
C ASN A 6 107.79 -8.73 37.31
N TYR A 7 108.53 -7.72 37.80
CA TYR A 7 108.85 -6.40 37.22
C TYR A 7 107.85 -5.26 37.51
N TYR A 8 108.11 -4.40 38.52
CA TYR A 8 109.07 -3.25 38.56
C TYR A 8 108.58 -2.06 37.70
N LEU A 9 108.89 -0.78 37.92
CA LEU A 9 109.36 0.04 39.04
C LEU A 9 109.38 1.48 38.47
N ARG A 10 108.91 2.46 39.27
CA ARG A 10 109.25 3.91 39.26
C ARG A 10 108.93 4.88 38.09
N THR A 11 108.31 5.97 38.54
CA THR A 11 108.49 7.42 38.24
C THR A 11 107.78 8.11 37.05
N THR A 12 106.83 8.97 37.46
CA THR A 12 106.43 10.29 36.94
C THR A 12 105.83 10.40 35.52
N VAL A 13 104.55 10.83 35.42
CA VAL A 13 103.99 11.87 34.51
C VAL A 13 102.45 12.00 34.68
N ARG A 14 101.97 13.26 34.59
CA ARG A 14 100.58 13.73 34.59
C ARG A 14 99.64 12.96 33.66
N ARG A 15 98.37 12.74 34.07
CA ARG A 15 97.17 12.87 33.21
C ARG A 15 95.86 12.90 34.00
N SER A 16 95.02 13.86 33.58
CA SER A 16 93.60 14.06 33.88
C SER A 16 92.77 12.77 33.80
N LEU A 17 91.78 12.61 34.68
CA LEU A 17 90.35 12.60 34.32
C LEU A 17 89.45 12.51 35.57
N SER A 18 88.44 13.36 35.56
CA SER A 18 87.35 13.53 36.52
C SER A 18 86.60 12.25 36.90
N HIS A 19 86.22 12.08 38.17
CA HIS A 19 85.09 11.22 38.55
C HIS A 19 83.98 12.04 39.23
N SER A 20 83.19 12.65 38.36
CA SER A 20 81.73 12.69 38.38
C SER A 20 81.04 12.97 39.73
N ARG A 21 80.82 14.26 40.01
CA ARG A 21 79.59 14.74 40.67
C ARG A 21 78.37 14.66 39.73
N ARG A 22 78.32 13.71 38.77
CA ARG A 22 77.10 13.37 38.02
C ARG A 22 76.35 12.26 38.76
N GLY A 23 75.91 12.58 39.96
CA GLY A 23 74.93 11.77 40.69
C GLY A 23 73.67 12.59 40.87
N PHE A 24 73.79 13.77 41.47
CA PHE A 24 72.63 14.62 41.73
C PHE A 24 72.13 15.38 40.51
N SER A 25 73.01 15.92 39.66
CA SER A 25 72.57 16.71 38.49
C SER A 25 71.98 15.85 37.38
N THR A 26 72.49 14.64 37.15
CA THR A 26 71.91 13.68 36.20
C THR A 26 70.59 13.13 36.72
N ILE A 27 70.48 12.77 38.00
CA ILE A 27 69.22 12.33 38.59
C ILE A 27 68.18 13.46 38.59
N ILE A 28 68.57 14.70 38.93
CA ILE A 28 67.66 15.86 38.84
C ILE A 28 67.27 16.14 37.39
N ALA A 29 68.19 16.04 36.44
CA ALA A 29 67.88 16.22 35.02
C ALA A 29 66.95 15.13 34.49
N GLU A 30 67.13 13.88 34.92
CA GLU A 30 66.29 12.73 34.55
C GLU A 30 64.89 12.86 35.16
N VAL A 31 64.79 13.27 36.43
CA VAL A 31 63.51 13.56 37.10
C VAL A 31 62.82 14.78 36.49
N MET A 32 63.56 15.84 36.14
CA MET A 32 63.02 17.01 35.44
C MET A 32 62.56 16.66 34.03
N MET A 33 63.27 15.79 33.31
CA MET A 33 62.87 15.32 31.98
C MET A 33 61.58 14.49 32.08
N VAL A 34 61.49 13.58 33.05
CA VAL A 34 60.26 12.80 33.30
C VAL A 34 59.09 13.70 33.70
N LEU A 35 59.31 14.71 34.55
CA LEU A 35 58.29 15.69 34.91
C LEU A 35 57.85 16.53 33.72
N ILE A 36 58.78 17.00 32.88
CA ILE A 36 58.46 17.75 31.66
C ILE A 36 57.69 16.86 30.69
N VAL A 37 58.05 15.59 30.54
CA VAL A 37 57.31 14.63 29.71
C VAL A 37 55.91 14.41 30.27
N ILE A 38 55.74 14.21 31.58
CA ILE A 38 54.41 14.04 32.20
C ILE A 38 53.56 15.31 32.04
N ILE A 39 54.14 16.49 32.24
CA ILE A 39 53.44 17.78 32.09
C ILE A 39 53.09 18.04 30.62
N MET A 40 54.01 17.79 29.69
CA MET A 40 53.76 17.94 28.25
C MET A 40 52.76 16.91 27.76
N SER A 41 52.83 15.67 28.23
CA SER A 41 51.82 14.64 27.95
C SER A 41 50.47 15.00 28.55
N ALA A 42 50.41 15.58 29.74
CA ALA A 42 49.17 16.05 30.35
C ALA A 42 48.61 17.30 29.63
N ILE A 43 49.44 18.25 29.22
CA ILE A 43 49.03 19.41 28.42
C ILE A 43 48.52 18.95 27.06
N VAL A 44 49.22 18.02 26.39
CA VAL A 44 48.75 17.38 25.16
C VAL A 44 47.44 16.63 25.44
N PHE A 45 47.31 15.86 26.52
CA PHE A 45 46.05 15.15 26.82
C PHE A 45 44.88 16.10 27.16
N VAL A 46 45.15 17.24 27.80
CA VAL A 46 44.15 18.25 28.19
C VAL A 46 43.79 19.19 27.04
N TRP A 47 44.70 19.46 26.10
CA TRP A 47 44.44 20.32 24.94
C TRP A 47 44.04 19.54 23.69
N VAL A 48 44.66 18.39 23.48
CA VAL A 48 44.44 17.50 22.34
C VAL A 48 43.36 16.46 22.63
N GLY A 49 43.09 16.13 23.90
CA GLY A 49 41.91 15.35 24.30
C GLY A 49 40.60 16.00 23.86
N PRO A 50 40.40 17.31 24.11
CA PRO A 50 39.31 18.05 23.50
C PRO A 50 39.42 18.08 21.99
N THR A 51 40.57 18.27 21.34
CA THR A 51 40.61 18.33 19.85
C THR A 51 40.35 16.99 19.14
N PHE A 52 40.62 15.85 19.78
CA PHE A 52 40.21 14.52 19.30
C PHE A 52 38.82 14.08 19.79
N GLN A 53 38.24 14.78 20.78
CA GLN A 53 36.83 14.64 21.18
C GLN A 53 35.91 15.73 20.58
N SER A 54 36.44 16.79 19.98
CA SER A 54 35.68 18.00 19.58
C SER A 54 35.61 18.24 18.07
N ASN A 55 35.93 17.23 17.25
CA ASN A 55 35.60 17.25 15.83
C ASN A 55 34.73 16.04 15.47
N THR A 56 33.58 15.94 16.14
CA THR A 56 32.28 15.89 15.46
C THR A 56 31.38 16.80 16.28
N GLY A 57 30.66 17.72 15.62
CA GLY A 57 29.80 18.70 16.29
C GLY A 57 28.88 18.02 17.29
N GLN A 58 28.43 18.74 18.32
CA GLN A 58 27.40 18.30 19.28
C GLN A 58 26.63 17.14 18.67
N ASP A 59 26.93 15.92 19.12
CA ASP A 59 26.29 14.74 18.61
C ASP A 59 24.85 14.81 19.12
N ASN A 60 24.06 15.58 18.37
CA ASN A 60 22.64 15.74 18.55
C ASN A 60 21.94 14.40 18.27
N SER A 61 22.65 13.29 18.03
CA SER A 61 22.08 11.94 18.09
C SER A 61 21.25 11.77 19.35
N GLY A 62 21.75 12.19 20.52
CA GLY A 62 21.01 12.19 21.80
C GLY A 62 19.67 12.94 21.78
N ALA A 63 19.61 14.08 21.08
CA ALA A 63 18.39 14.87 20.89
C ALA A 63 17.51 14.31 19.75
N ALA A 64 18.13 13.75 18.70
CA ALA A 64 17.48 13.11 17.56
C ALA A 64 16.80 11.78 17.95
N TYR A 65 17.29 11.07 18.99
CA TYR A 65 16.63 9.89 19.56
C TYR A 65 15.34 10.22 20.34
N ALA A 66 15.08 11.49 20.65
CA ALA A 66 13.92 11.94 21.43
C ALA A 66 12.75 12.44 20.57
N GLU A 67 12.96 12.66 19.27
CA GLU A 67 11.91 13.10 18.36
C GLU A 67 11.10 11.88 17.88
N LYS A 68 9.84 11.80 18.30
CA LYS A 68 8.92 10.71 17.95
C LYS A 68 7.61 11.28 17.43
N PHE A 69 7.04 10.60 16.44
CA PHE A 69 5.71 10.90 15.94
C PHE A 69 4.83 9.67 16.06
N SER A 70 3.55 9.93 16.25
CA SER A 70 2.51 8.94 16.10
C SER A 70 1.42 9.51 15.22
N THR A 71 0.98 8.71 14.26
CA THR A 71 -0.27 8.98 13.57
C THR A 71 -1.41 8.56 14.47
N LEU A 72 -2.30 9.50 14.75
CA LEU A 72 -3.51 9.20 15.50
C LEU A 72 -4.56 8.61 14.56
N TRP A 73 -4.60 9.10 13.32
CA TRP A 73 -5.56 8.70 12.30
C TRP A 73 -5.01 8.99 10.90
N GLY A 74 -5.34 8.15 9.93
CA GLY A 74 -5.04 8.38 8.53
C GLY A 74 -6.09 7.69 7.68
N ASN A 75 -6.70 8.41 6.76
CA ASN A 75 -7.71 7.88 5.86
C ASN A 75 -7.53 8.42 4.44
N PHE A 76 -8.06 7.70 3.46
CA PHE A 76 -8.25 8.25 2.14
C PHE A 76 -9.41 9.25 2.17
N ALA A 77 -9.25 10.36 1.46
CA ALA A 77 -10.29 11.38 1.36
C ALA A 77 -11.00 11.26 0.00
N THR A 78 -12.33 11.23 0.00
CA THR A 78 -13.13 11.39 -1.21
C THR A 78 -13.75 12.78 -1.19
N PHE A 79 -13.58 13.53 -2.28
CA PHE A 79 -14.24 14.84 -2.46
C PHE A 79 -15.38 14.78 -3.48
N ALA A 80 -15.58 13.61 -4.09
CA ALA A 80 -16.70 13.36 -4.97
C ALA A 80 -17.89 12.87 -4.14
N ILE A 81 -19.07 13.42 -4.44
CA ILE A 81 -20.32 12.87 -3.95
C ILE A 81 -20.51 11.54 -4.69
N PRO A 82 -20.69 10.40 -3.99
CA PRO A 82 -21.07 9.16 -4.64
C PRO A 82 -22.33 9.42 -5.46
N ILE A 83 -22.35 8.99 -6.72
CA ILE A 83 -23.54 8.97 -7.56
C ILE A 83 -23.96 7.51 -7.63
N PRO A 84 -24.63 6.95 -6.61
CA PRO A 84 -24.88 5.53 -6.56
C PRO A 84 -25.69 5.15 -7.79
N GLU A 85 -25.23 4.17 -8.56
CA GLU A 85 -26.10 3.57 -9.54
C GLU A 85 -27.30 2.90 -8.85
N SER A 86 -28.37 2.67 -9.61
CA SER A 86 -29.59 2.11 -9.04
C SER A 86 -29.40 0.64 -8.70
N LEU A 87 -29.64 0.29 -7.43
CA LEU A 87 -29.66 -1.11 -6.97
C LEU A 87 -30.66 -1.94 -7.77
N ARG A 88 -30.24 -3.14 -8.17
CA ARG A 88 -31.06 -4.05 -8.96
C ARG A 88 -31.51 -5.24 -8.14
N SER A 89 -32.68 -5.79 -8.45
CA SER A 89 -33.26 -6.95 -7.75
C SER A 89 -33.94 -7.88 -8.73
N CYS A 90 -34.24 -9.11 -8.33
CA CYS A 90 -34.94 -10.05 -9.22
C CYS A 90 -36.34 -9.58 -9.63
N SER A 91 -36.91 -8.60 -8.93
CA SER A 91 -38.20 -7.99 -9.27
C SER A 91 -38.12 -6.90 -10.34
N ASP A 92 -36.91 -6.50 -10.74
CA ASP A 92 -36.75 -5.51 -11.79
C ASP A 92 -36.97 -6.15 -13.17
N THR A 93 -38.19 -5.98 -13.70
CA THR A 93 -38.64 -6.61 -14.95
C THR A 93 -38.18 -5.90 -16.23
N GLN A 94 -37.43 -4.79 -16.13
CA GLN A 94 -37.17 -3.91 -17.29
C GLN A 94 -35.73 -3.89 -17.79
N TYR A 95 -34.77 -4.48 -17.08
CA TYR A 95 -33.39 -4.41 -17.50
C TYR A 95 -32.98 -5.60 -18.38
N TYR A 96 -32.45 -5.31 -19.57
CA TYR A 96 -31.94 -6.25 -20.58
C TYR A 96 -32.86 -7.40 -21.03
N GLY A 97 -34.18 -7.28 -20.84
CA GLY A 97 -35.13 -8.34 -21.23
C GLY A 97 -34.94 -9.64 -20.43
N MET A 98 -34.33 -9.57 -19.25
CA MET A 98 -34.05 -10.73 -18.42
C MET A 98 -35.27 -11.19 -17.64
N ALA A 99 -35.57 -12.49 -17.72
CA ALA A 99 -36.41 -13.15 -16.74
C ALA A 99 -35.66 -13.09 -15.38
N GLY A 100 -36.36 -12.71 -14.30
CA GLY A 100 -35.77 -12.56 -12.96
C GLY A 100 -35.13 -13.85 -12.41
N CYS A 101 -34.84 -13.90 -11.10
CA CYS A 101 -34.19 -15.06 -10.47
C CYS A 101 -35.16 -16.25 -10.26
N THR A 102 -35.90 -16.58 -11.30
CA THR A 102 -36.76 -17.75 -11.43
C THR A 102 -36.61 -18.29 -12.85
N PRO A 103 -36.38 -19.60 -13.03
CA PRO A 103 -36.25 -20.20 -14.35
C PRO A 103 -37.50 -19.96 -15.22
N ALA A 104 -37.30 -19.64 -16.50
CA ALA A 104 -38.39 -19.35 -17.44
C ALA A 104 -39.32 -20.56 -17.77
N SER A 105 -38.90 -21.79 -17.48
CA SER A 105 -39.68 -23.02 -17.72
C SER A 105 -39.72 -23.93 -16.49
N GLY A 106 -40.86 -24.57 -16.27
CA GLY A 106 -41.22 -25.32 -15.05
C GLY A 106 -40.46 -26.63 -14.78
N THR A 107 -39.28 -26.83 -15.37
CA THR A 107 -38.39 -27.96 -15.08
C THR A 107 -37.17 -27.50 -14.31
N TYR A 108 -37.37 -27.21 -13.03
CA TYR A 108 -36.31 -26.94 -12.06
C TYR A 108 -36.52 -27.77 -10.80
N ILE A 109 -35.46 -27.97 -10.04
CA ILE A 109 -35.55 -28.52 -8.68
C ILE A 109 -35.49 -27.37 -7.69
N THR A 110 -36.33 -27.41 -6.67
CA THR A 110 -36.17 -26.51 -5.53
C THR A 110 -35.04 -27.05 -4.66
N CYS A 111 -34.15 -26.17 -4.20
CA CYS A 111 -33.02 -26.60 -3.39
C CYS A 111 -33.51 -27.30 -2.11
N PRO A 112 -33.09 -28.55 -1.85
CA PRO A 112 -33.50 -29.27 -0.66
C PRO A 112 -32.71 -28.79 0.58
N PRO A 113 -33.16 -29.15 1.81
CA PRO A 113 -32.42 -28.85 3.04
C PRO A 113 -31.03 -29.53 3.11
N SER A 114 -30.87 -30.66 2.42
CA SER A 114 -29.59 -31.37 2.30
C SER A 114 -28.78 -30.87 1.09
N PRO A 115 -27.44 -30.97 1.11
CA PRO A 115 -26.63 -30.61 -0.05
C PRO A 115 -27.02 -31.38 -1.32
N ILE A 116 -27.00 -30.70 -2.47
CA ILE A 116 -27.13 -31.35 -3.78
C ILE A 116 -25.78 -31.99 -4.13
N THR A 117 -25.69 -33.31 -4.00
CA THR A 117 -24.46 -34.08 -4.26
C THR A 117 -24.52 -34.93 -5.53
N THR A 118 -25.65 -34.92 -6.24
CA THR A 118 -25.84 -35.68 -7.48
C THR A 118 -26.04 -34.72 -8.64
N ALA A 119 -25.32 -34.95 -9.73
CA ALA A 119 -25.40 -34.08 -10.89
C ALA A 119 -26.79 -34.13 -11.54
N THR A 120 -27.24 -32.97 -12.04
CA THR A 120 -28.51 -32.84 -12.76
C THR A 120 -28.37 -31.81 -13.88
N SER A 121 -29.12 -31.97 -14.96
CA SER A 121 -29.24 -30.94 -16.01
C SER A 121 -30.29 -29.88 -15.67
N GLN A 122 -31.10 -30.11 -14.63
CA GLN A 122 -32.15 -29.18 -14.23
C GLN A 122 -31.56 -27.94 -13.55
N ALA A 123 -32.26 -26.81 -13.70
CA ALA A 123 -31.96 -25.62 -12.92
C ALA A 123 -32.31 -25.85 -11.44
N VAL A 124 -31.56 -25.19 -10.56
CA VAL A 124 -31.84 -25.14 -9.12
C VAL A 124 -32.47 -23.79 -8.79
N LEU A 125 -33.65 -23.81 -8.19
CA LEU A 125 -34.27 -22.65 -7.57
C LEU A 125 -34.00 -22.67 -6.08
N VAL A 126 -33.37 -21.63 -5.56
CA VAL A 126 -33.22 -21.39 -4.12
C VAL A 126 -34.29 -20.40 -3.69
N SER A 127 -35.26 -20.88 -2.92
CA SER A 127 -36.39 -20.08 -2.46
C SER A 127 -35.96 -19.00 -1.46
N SER A 128 -36.70 -17.89 -1.38
CA SER A 128 -36.38 -16.78 -0.47
C SER A 128 -36.13 -17.22 0.97
N ASN A 129 -35.15 -16.59 1.63
CA ASN A 129 -34.76 -16.86 3.02
C ASN A 129 -34.37 -18.33 3.31
N SER A 130 -33.95 -19.08 2.30
CA SER A 130 -33.50 -20.46 2.47
C SER A 130 -31.97 -20.58 2.46
N VAL A 131 -31.48 -21.75 2.86
CA VAL A 131 -30.06 -22.10 2.79
C VAL A 131 -29.90 -23.24 1.79
N CYS A 132 -28.98 -23.08 0.85
CA CYS A 132 -28.72 -24.07 -0.19
C CYS A 132 -27.23 -24.38 -0.31
N VAL A 133 -26.90 -25.66 -0.42
CA VAL A 133 -25.54 -26.13 -0.68
C VAL A 133 -25.53 -27.00 -1.93
N ILE A 134 -24.67 -26.66 -2.90
CA ILE A 134 -24.54 -27.38 -4.17
C ILE A 134 -23.10 -27.89 -4.31
N GLN A 135 -22.94 -29.20 -4.45
CA GLN A 135 -21.65 -29.88 -4.56
C GLN A 135 -21.54 -30.78 -5.80
N ALA A 136 -22.51 -30.67 -6.71
CA ALA A 136 -22.55 -31.41 -7.97
C ALA A 136 -22.99 -30.52 -9.11
N ASN A 137 -22.69 -30.93 -10.34
CA ASN A 137 -23.00 -30.16 -11.54
C ASN A 137 -24.52 -29.98 -11.71
N VAL A 138 -24.93 -28.76 -12.07
CA VAL A 138 -26.33 -28.38 -12.23
C VAL A 138 -26.54 -27.66 -13.57
N GLY A 139 -27.81 -27.47 -13.96
CA GLY A 139 -28.18 -26.65 -15.11
C GLY A 139 -27.88 -25.16 -14.86
N GLY A 140 -28.86 -24.39 -14.42
CA GLY A 140 -28.66 -23.02 -13.90
C GLY A 140 -28.89 -22.95 -12.40
N VAL A 141 -28.55 -21.83 -11.78
CA VAL A 141 -28.83 -21.56 -10.36
C VAL A 141 -29.52 -20.21 -10.24
N TYR A 142 -30.70 -20.21 -9.65
CA TYR A 142 -31.57 -19.05 -9.52
C TYR A 142 -31.84 -18.85 -8.03
N VAL A 143 -31.41 -17.73 -7.47
CA VAL A 143 -31.46 -17.47 -6.04
C VAL A 143 -32.36 -16.28 -5.76
N GLN A 144 -33.37 -16.50 -4.92
CA GLN A 144 -34.30 -15.48 -4.48
C GLN A 144 -33.84 -14.82 -3.18
N SER A 145 -34.35 -13.61 -2.96
CA SER A 145 -33.93 -12.67 -1.92
C SER A 145 -33.81 -13.28 -0.51
N GLY A 146 -32.83 -12.78 0.25
CA GLY A 146 -32.59 -13.18 1.65
C GLY A 146 -31.96 -14.57 1.84
N SER A 147 -31.71 -15.31 0.76
CA SER A 147 -31.14 -16.67 0.84
C SER A 147 -29.64 -16.69 1.08
N ASN A 148 -29.13 -17.83 1.56
CA ASN A 148 -27.70 -18.12 1.68
C ASN A 148 -27.32 -19.31 0.81
N VAL A 149 -26.46 -19.10 -0.18
CA VAL A 149 -26.08 -20.15 -1.14
C VAL A 149 -24.59 -20.43 -1.08
N THR A 150 -24.23 -21.71 -1.07
CA THR A 150 -22.83 -22.15 -1.17
C THR A 150 -22.70 -23.19 -2.27
N VAL A 151 -21.86 -22.91 -3.26
CA VAL A 151 -21.55 -23.81 -4.37
C VAL A 151 -20.07 -24.19 -4.29
N ILE A 152 -19.77 -25.49 -4.26
CA ILE A 152 -18.40 -25.99 -4.06
C ILE A 152 -18.08 -27.04 -5.12
N GLY A 153 -17.03 -26.82 -5.92
CA GLY A 153 -16.51 -27.82 -6.85
C GLY A 153 -17.46 -28.22 -7.98
N ALA A 154 -18.54 -27.45 -8.20
CA ALA A 154 -19.58 -27.76 -9.17
C ALA A 154 -19.43 -26.96 -10.46
N THR A 155 -19.90 -27.52 -11.57
CA THR A 155 -20.15 -26.78 -12.80
C THR A 155 -21.62 -26.34 -12.88
N ILE A 156 -21.84 -25.05 -13.13
CA ILE A 156 -23.15 -24.47 -13.48
C ILE A 156 -23.15 -24.32 -15.00
N ASN A 157 -24.02 -25.06 -15.69
CA ASN A 157 -24.05 -25.12 -17.16
C ASN A 157 -24.97 -24.05 -17.81
N GLY A 158 -25.47 -23.10 -17.03
CA GLY A 158 -26.43 -22.09 -17.45
C GLY A 158 -26.33 -20.83 -16.60
N LEU A 159 -27.36 -19.99 -16.62
CA LEU A 159 -27.39 -18.74 -15.88
C LEU A 159 -27.20 -18.96 -14.37
N LEU A 160 -26.37 -18.13 -13.75
CA LEU A 160 -26.33 -17.92 -12.31
C LEU A 160 -26.93 -16.55 -12.02
N ALA A 161 -28.19 -16.51 -11.56
CA ALA A 161 -28.90 -15.27 -11.25
C ALA A 161 -29.21 -15.21 -9.75
N VAL A 162 -28.74 -14.16 -9.07
CA VAL A 162 -28.66 -14.14 -7.61
C VAL A 162 -29.14 -12.82 -7.02
N ASP A 163 -30.11 -12.92 -6.11
CA ASP A 163 -30.51 -11.89 -5.15
C ASP A 163 -30.57 -12.60 -3.80
N ALA A 164 -29.68 -12.26 -2.88
CA ALA A 164 -29.38 -13.13 -1.75
C ALA A 164 -28.81 -12.34 -0.57
N ALA A 165 -28.94 -12.88 0.64
CA ALA A 165 -28.17 -12.34 1.77
C ALA A 165 -26.67 -12.69 1.62
N ARG A 166 -26.36 -13.89 1.11
CA ARG A 166 -24.98 -14.32 0.87
C ARG A 166 -24.89 -15.33 -0.26
N ILE A 167 -23.83 -15.22 -1.06
CA ILE A 167 -23.38 -16.31 -1.93
C ILE A 167 -21.89 -16.61 -1.71
N THR A 168 -21.54 -17.90 -1.76
CA THR A 168 -20.17 -18.38 -1.72
C THR A 168 -19.92 -19.36 -2.85
N LEU A 169 -18.97 -19.05 -3.73
CA LEU A 169 -18.54 -19.87 -4.84
C LEU A 169 -17.09 -20.29 -4.60
N LYS A 170 -16.86 -21.60 -4.50
CA LYS A 170 -15.52 -22.17 -4.29
C LYS A 170 -15.23 -23.24 -5.32
N ASN A 171 -14.20 -23.03 -6.14
CA ASN A 171 -13.83 -23.95 -7.23
C ASN A 171 -15.02 -24.22 -8.17
N VAL A 172 -15.83 -23.20 -8.43
CA VAL A 172 -17.01 -23.31 -9.30
C VAL A 172 -16.60 -23.01 -10.73
N ASN A 173 -17.16 -23.74 -11.68
CA ASN A 173 -17.09 -23.36 -13.09
C ASN A 173 -18.49 -22.94 -13.53
N ASN A 174 -18.70 -21.66 -13.83
CA ASN A 174 -19.93 -21.19 -14.44
C ASN A 174 -19.74 -20.99 -15.94
N ALA A 175 -20.39 -21.83 -16.75
CA ALA A 175 -20.36 -21.76 -18.21
C ALA A 175 -21.33 -20.73 -18.78
N GLY A 176 -22.27 -20.22 -17.98
CA GLY A 176 -23.20 -19.17 -18.36
C GLY A 176 -22.86 -17.82 -17.76
N PHE A 177 -23.66 -16.82 -18.13
CA PHE A 177 -23.62 -15.50 -17.53
C PHE A 177 -23.87 -15.57 -16.01
N THR A 178 -23.23 -14.68 -15.26
CA THR A 178 -23.39 -14.54 -13.82
C THR A 178 -23.92 -13.16 -13.50
N MET A 179 -24.98 -13.10 -12.71
CA MET A 179 -25.60 -11.86 -12.31
C MET A 179 -25.84 -11.88 -10.80
N PHE A 180 -25.12 -11.01 -10.10
CA PHE A 180 -25.36 -10.69 -8.70
C PHE A 180 -26.12 -9.37 -8.65
N LEU A 181 -27.39 -9.41 -8.28
CA LEU A 181 -28.26 -8.25 -8.22
C LEU A 181 -28.12 -7.61 -6.83
N ASN A 182 -29.08 -7.84 -5.94
CA ASN A 182 -29.01 -7.36 -4.57
C ASN A 182 -28.39 -8.43 -3.68
N VAL A 183 -27.07 -8.48 -3.59
CA VAL A 183 -26.37 -9.45 -2.74
C VAL A 183 -25.53 -8.75 -1.68
N ALA A 184 -25.78 -9.03 -0.39
CA ALA A 184 -25.06 -8.36 0.68
C ALA A 184 -23.61 -8.86 0.85
N VAL A 185 -23.35 -10.14 0.59
CA VAL A 185 -22.00 -10.72 0.67
C VAL A 185 -21.77 -11.73 -0.46
N ILE A 186 -20.77 -11.47 -1.30
CA ILE A 186 -20.32 -12.33 -2.40
C ILE A 186 -18.89 -12.76 -2.10
N ASN A 187 -18.66 -14.07 -1.97
CA ASN A 187 -17.33 -14.65 -1.81
C ASN A 187 -17.03 -15.64 -2.93
N ILE A 188 -16.04 -15.33 -3.76
CA ILE A 188 -15.62 -16.14 -4.90
C ILE A 188 -14.15 -16.53 -4.71
N SER A 189 -13.88 -17.83 -4.82
CA SER A 189 -12.51 -18.35 -4.69
C SER A 189 -12.27 -19.51 -5.65
N GLY A 190 -11.11 -19.51 -6.32
CA GLY A 190 -10.71 -20.63 -7.18
C GLY A 190 -11.66 -20.91 -8.36
N SER A 191 -12.54 -19.97 -8.71
CA SER A 191 -13.66 -20.22 -9.63
C SER A 191 -13.37 -19.69 -11.03
N THR A 192 -14.04 -20.25 -12.04
CA THR A 192 -13.92 -19.85 -13.44
C THR A 192 -15.28 -19.44 -13.97
N PHE A 193 -15.33 -18.32 -14.67
CA PHE A 193 -16.52 -17.76 -15.32
C PHE A 193 -16.24 -17.59 -16.80
N TYR A 194 -17.27 -17.81 -17.61
CA TYR A 194 -17.20 -17.66 -19.06
C TYR A 194 -18.17 -16.59 -19.52
N GLY A 195 -17.68 -15.70 -20.39
CA GLY A 195 -18.48 -14.65 -20.99
C GLY A 195 -19.55 -15.22 -21.90
N ASN A 196 -20.67 -14.52 -21.97
CA ASN A 196 -21.65 -14.76 -23.01
C ASN A 196 -21.37 -13.80 -24.18
N PRO A 197 -20.86 -14.29 -25.33
CA PRO A 197 -20.48 -13.42 -26.45
C PRO A 197 -21.69 -12.76 -27.15
N ASN A 198 -22.91 -13.10 -26.74
CA ASN A 198 -24.14 -12.49 -27.24
C ASN A 198 -24.72 -11.45 -26.28
N TRP A 199 -24.02 -11.12 -25.21
CA TRP A 199 -24.48 -10.23 -24.15
C TRP A 199 -23.59 -9.00 -24.10
N CYS A 200 -24.18 -7.85 -24.42
CA CYS A 200 -23.49 -6.57 -24.55
C CYS A 200 -24.22 -5.53 -23.69
N GLU A 201 -23.49 -4.58 -23.11
CA GLU A 201 -24.11 -3.47 -22.39
C GLU A 201 -24.91 -2.54 -23.32
N GLY A 202 -25.99 -2.00 -22.76
CA GLY A 202 -26.70 -0.84 -23.29
C GLY A 202 -28.01 -1.15 -24.03
N PRO A 203 -28.99 -0.23 -23.97
CA PRO A 203 -30.23 -0.33 -24.73
C PRO A 203 -29.93 -0.05 -26.21
N GLY A 204 -29.57 -1.07 -26.97
CA GLY A 204 -29.41 -0.94 -28.43
C GLY A 204 -28.48 -1.93 -29.11
N GLY A 205 -27.64 -2.68 -28.39
CA GLY A 205 -26.79 -3.72 -29.00
C GLY A 205 -25.81 -3.21 -30.06
N VAL A 206 -25.48 -1.91 -30.08
CA VAL A 206 -24.50 -1.35 -31.01
C VAL A 206 -23.51 -0.51 -30.22
N GLY A 207 -22.35 -1.11 -29.91
CA GLY A 207 -21.16 -0.37 -29.48
C GLY A 207 -20.48 -0.82 -28.18
N ALA A 208 -21.14 -1.61 -27.34
CA ALA A 208 -20.52 -2.18 -26.14
C ALA A 208 -19.89 -3.56 -26.45
N PRO A 209 -18.77 -3.92 -25.80
CA PRO A 209 -18.16 -5.24 -25.91
C PRO A 209 -19.20 -6.31 -25.55
N CYS A 210 -19.20 -7.40 -26.32
CA CYS A 210 -20.10 -8.52 -26.10
C CYS A 210 -19.29 -9.67 -25.50
N ASP A 211 -19.00 -9.61 -24.20
CA ASP A 211 -18.28 -10.65 -23.49
C ASP A 211 -18.53 -10.66 -21.97
N MET A 212 -19.62 -10.05 -21.51
CA MET A 212 -19.94 -9.99 -20.09
C MET A 212 -20.06 -11.39 -19.47
N SER A 213 -19.26 -11.63 -18.44
CA SER A 213 -19.22 -12.89 -17.69
C SER A 213 -19.89 -12.75 -16.33
N ILE A 214 -19.64 -11.62 -15.67
CA ILE A 214 -20.13 -11.30 -14.35
C ILE A 214 -20.63 -9.86 -14.35
N PHE A 215 -21.87 -9.70 -13.93
CA PHE A 215 -22.42 -8.43 -13.47
C PHE A 215 -22.65 -8.51 -11.97
N GLU A 216 -22.22 -7.51 -11.23
CA GLU A 216 -22.56 -7.31 -9.84
C GLU A 216 -23.14 -5.90 -9.67
N GLY A 217 -24.32 -5.78 -9.06
CA GLY A 217 -25.02 -4.50 -8.90
C GLY A 217 -25.69 -4.35 -7.53
N GLY A 218 -24.97 -4.78 -6.48
CA GLY A 218 -25.45 -4.84 -5.12
C GLY A 218 -24.64 -3.93 -4.17
N PRO A 219 -25.24 -3.41 -3.09
CA PRO A 219 -24.53 -2.57 -2.12
C PRO A 219 -23.66 -3.42 -1.16
N GLY A 220 -23.18 -4.57 -1.62
CA GLY A 220 -22.62 -5.60 -0.78
C GLY A 220 -21.11 -5.50 -0.58
N ILE A 221 -20.59 -6.56 0.02
CA ILE A 221 -19.16 -6.88 -0.04
C ILE A 221 -18.95 -7.86 -1.18
N PHE A 222 -18.19 -7.46 -2.20
CA PHE A 222 -17.72 -8.32 -3.28
C PHE A 222 -16.28 -8.76 -3.02
N THR A 223 -16.04 -10.07 -2.95
CA THR A 223 -14.69 -10.62 -2.80
C THR A 223 -14.43 -11.71 -3.82
N MET A 224 -13.41 -11.54 -4.64
CA MET A 224 -12.93 -12.52 -5.60
C MET A 224 -11.44 -12.79 -5.40
N THR A 225 -11.09 -14.07 -5.28
CA THR A 225 -9.70 -14.50 -5.09
C THR A 225 -9.34 -15.66 -5.99
N ASN A 226 -8.13 -15.65 -6.57
CA ASN A 226 -7.59 -16.77 -7.33
C ASN A 226 -8.58 -17.34 -8.37
N SER A 227 -9.30 -16.46 -9.07
CA SER A 227 -10.39 -16.84 -9.98
C SER A 227 -10.08 -16.37 -11.40
N THR A 228 -10.77 -16.96 -12.38
CA THR A 228 -10.60 -16.61 -13.80
C THR A 228 -11.93 -16.17 -14.40
N VAL A 229 -11.94 -15.03 -15.06
CA VAL A 229 -13.08 -14.50 -15.82
C VAL A 229 -12.67 -14.43 -17.29
N ASN A 230 -13.28 -15.27 -18.12
CA ASN A 230 -13.03 -15.32 -19.56
C ASN A 230 -14.03 -14.40 -20.28
N GLY A 231 -13.82 -13.10 -20.10
CA GLY A 231 -14.66 -12.02 -20.59
C GLY A 231 -14.63 -10.88 -19.58
N GLU A 232 -15.70 -10.11 -19.53
CA GLU A 232 -15.83 -8.95 -18.69
C GLU A 232 -16.37 -9.27 -17.28
N LEU A 233 -15.80 -8.58 -16.28
CA LEU A 233 -16.34 -8.46 -14.92
C LEU A 233 -16.70 -7.00 -14.69
N GLU A 234 -17.99 -6.75 -14.48
CA GLU A 234 -18.55 -5.47 -14.08
C GLU A 234 -19.03 -5.59 -12.62
N SER A 235 -18.56 -4.68 -11.76
CA SER A 235 -18.95 -4.57 -10.35
C SER A 235 -19.40 -3.14 -10.09
N GLU A 236 -20.70 -2.95 -10.24
CA GLU A 236 -21.44 -1.73 -9.98
C GLU A 236 -21.78 -1.66 -8.49
N VAL A 237 -21.65 -0.48 -7.89
CA VAL A 237 -22.17 -0.10 -6.56
C VAL A 237 -21.75 -0.93 -5.33
N GLY A 238 -20.70 -1.75 -5.42
CA GLY A 238 -20.18 -2.48 -4.26
C GLY A 238 -19.73 -1.55 -3.12
N HIS A 239 -20.25 -1.71 -1.89
CA HIS A 239 -19.72 -0.93 -0.75
C HIS A 239 -18.25 -1.25 -0.53
N GLN A 240 -17.89 -2.53 -0.63
CA GLN A 240 -16.50 -2.98 -0.58
C GLN A 240 -16.20 -4.01 -1.66
N THR A 241 -15.16 -3.76 -2.46
CA THR A 241 -14.85 -4.61 -3.63
C THR A 241 -13.40 -5.08 -3.60
N PHE A 242 -13.17 -6.38 -3.39
CA PHE A 242 -11.84 -6.98 -3.27
C PHE A 242 -11.60 -7.99 -4.38
N ILE A 243 -10.64 -7.74 -5.26
CA ILE A 243 -10.27 -8.63 -6.36
C ILE A 243 -8.78 -8.91 -6.27
N THR A 244 -8.41 -10.13 -5.92
CA THR A 244 -7.01 -10.49 -5.66
C THR A 244 -6.55 -11.74 -6.41
N SER A 245 -5.36 -11.70 -6.99
CA SER A 245 -4.71 -12.85 -7.65
C SER A 245 -5.58 -13.55 -8.70
N SER A 246 -6.46 -12.79 -9.36
CA SER A 246 -7.40 -13.27 -10.36
C SER A 246 -6.95 -12.92 -11.78
N THR A 247 -7.49 -13.61 -12.77
CA THR A 247 -7.27 -13.32 -14.19
C THR A 247 -8.59 -12.91 -14.83
N ILE A 248 -8.66 -11.69 -15.34
CA ILE A 248 -9.80 -11.14 -16.07
C ILE A 248 -9.31 -10.90 -17.50
N VAL A 249 -9.88 -11.62 -18.46
CA VAL A 249 -9.42 -11.60 -19.85
C VAL A 249 -9.89 -10.33 -20.58
N GLY A 250 -11.14 -9.93 -20.35
CA GLY A 250 -11.71 -8.70 -20.92
C GLY A 250 -11.55 -7.50 -19.98
N ARG A 251 -12.54 -6.62 -20.01
CA ARG A 251 -12.67 -5.48 -19.11
C ARG A 251 -12.92 -5.93 -17.66
N LEU A 252 -12.19 -5.31 -16.74
CA LEU A 252 -12.51 -5.29 -15.33
C LEU A 252 -13.01 -3.89 -15.01
N GLU A 253 -14.32 -3.75 -14.86
CA GLU A 253 -14.96 -2.53 -14.41
C GLU A 253 -15.32 -2.67 -12.93
N VAL A 254 -14.83 -1.72 -12.13
CA VAL A 254 -15.05 -1.72 -10.68
C VAL A 254 -15.42 -0.34 -10.20
N GLU A 255 -16.63 -0.26 -9.67
CA GLU A 255 -17.10 0.77 -8.76
C GLU A 255 -17.00 0.26 -7.31
N SER A 256 -16.58 1.14 -6.39
CA SER A 256 -16.75 0.86 -4.96
C SER A 256 -17.15 2.10 -4.20
N ALA A 257 -18.26 2.08 -3.46
CA ALA A 257 -18.77 3.24 -2.75
C ALA A 257 -17.94 3.64 -1.51
N ASP A 258 -17.40 2.65 -0.78
CA ASP A 258 -16.55 2.92 0.39
C ASP A 258 -15.08 2.59 0.11
N PHE A 259 -14.78 1.32 -0.18
CA PHE A 259 -13.40 0.85 -0.29
C PHE A 259 -13.22 -0.40 -1.17
N GLY A 260 -12.39 -0.29 -2.19
CA GLY A 260 -11.98 -1.38 -3.04
C GLY A 260 -10.47 -1.69 -2.99
N GLN A 261 -10.12 -2.91 -3.38
CA GLN A 261 -8.75 -3.34 -3.62
C GLN A 261 -8.68 -4.24 -4.86
N ILE A 262 -7.77 -3.92 -5.77
CA ILE A 262 -7.48 -4.70 -6.97
C ILE A 262 -6.00 -5.07 -6.90
N LEU A 263 -5.69 -6.29 -6.45
CA LEU A 263 -4.33 -6.71 -6.09
C LEU A 263 -3.83 -7.93 -6.87
N ASN A 264 -2.62 -7.84 -7.43
CA ASN A 264 -1.91 -8.98 -8.02
C ASN A 264 -2.67 -9.72 -9.12
N ASN A 265 -3.53 -9.03 -9.87
CA ASN A 265 -4.34 -9.60 -10.93
C ASN A 265 -3.65 -9.54 -12.31
N LYS A 266 -4.20 -10.29 -13.25
CA LYS A 266 -3.96 -10.15 -14.70
C LYS A 266 -5.26 -9.65 -15.32
N ILE A 267 -5.22 -8.52 -16.02
CA ILE A 267 -6.42 -7.81 -16.47
C ILE A 267 -6.23 -7.42 -17.94
N GLY A 268 -7.24 -7.65 -18.79
CA GLY A 268 -7.27 -7.15 -20.17
C GLY A 268 -7.26 -5.63 -20.19
N VAL A 269 -8.36 -5.03 -19.74
CA VAL A 269 -8.52 -3.57 -19.55
C VAL A 269 -9.05 -3.30 -18.15
N LEU A 270 -8.48 -2.30 -17.47
CA LEU A 270 -8.98 -1.86 -16.17
C LEU A 270 -9.81 -0.60 -16.35
N ASP A 271 -11.08 -0.68 -16.03
CA ASP A 271 -12.03 0.43 -16.00
C ASP A 271 -12.40 0.76 -14.55
N LEU A 272 -12.31 2.04 -14.20
CA LEU A 272 -12.48 2.52 -12.84
C LEU A 272 -13.53 3.61 -12.83
N ASP A 273 -14.77 3.16 -12.67
CA ASP A 273 -15.93 4.03 -12.66
C ASP A 273 -16.22 4.61 -11.27
N GLN A 274 -17.10 5.60 -11.25
CA GLN A 274 -17.27 6.51 -10.12
C GLN A 274 -17.76 5.74 -8.88
N ASN A 275 -17.12 5.89 -7.71
CA ASN A 275 -17.78 6.18 -6.39
C ASN A 275 -17.01 5.93 -5.08
N GLY A 276 -15.69 5.68 -5.10
CA GLY A 276 -14.94 5.60 -3.82
C GLY A 276 -13.45 5.34 -3.95
N ILE A 277 -12.86 4.63 -2.98
CA ILE A 277 -11.41 4.50 -2.77
C ILE A 277 -10.96 3.10 -3.22
N ILE A 278 -10.24 2.93 -4.34
CA ILE A 278 -9.87 1.61 -4.88
C ILE A 278 -8.35 1.39 -4.99
N VAL A 279 -7.71 0.78 -3.99
CA VAL A 279 -6.25 0.54 -4.00
C VAL A 279 -5.87 -0.47 -5.09
N ILE A 280 -5.02 -0.08 -6.05
CA ILE A 280 -4.65 -0.93 -7.20
C ILE A 280 -3.14 -1.23 -7.14
N SER A 281 -2.78 -2.49 -6.92
CA SER A 281 -1.35 -2.84 -6.80
C SER A 281 -0.96 -4.22 -7.30
N GLY A 282 0.21 -4.34 -7.91
CA GLY A 282 0.81 -5.61 -8.35
C GLY A 282 0.12 -6.22 -9.58
N ASN A 283 -0.76 -5.49 -10.25
CA ASN A 283 -1.51 -6.00 -11.39
C ASN A 283 -0.69 -5.94 -12.68
N THR A 284 -0.92 -6.88 -13.58
CA THR A 284 -0.51 -6.79 -14.98
C THR A 284 -1.73 -6.47 -15.82
N ILE A 285 -1.75 -5.29 -16.42
CA ILE A 285 -2.82 -4.77 -17.26
C ILE A 285 -2.30 -4.78 -18.70
N TYR A 286 -2.96 -5.49 -19.58
CA TYR A 286 -2.42 -5.78 -20.92
C TYR A 286 -2.85 -4.76 -21.99
N GLY A 287 -3.91 -3.99 -21.74
CA GLY A 287 -4.46 -2.99 -22.68
C GLY A 287 -4.92 -3.60 -23.99
N ASN A 288 -5.42 -4.82 -23.90
CA ASN A 288 -5.90 -5.60 -25.02
C ASN A 288 -7.20 -6.31 -24.63
N ASP A 289 -8.29 -5.54 -24.59
CA ASP A 289 -9.59 -6.17 -24.71
C ASP A 289 -9.85 -6.46 -26.19
N PRO A 290 -10.12 -7.70 -26.61
CA PRO A 290 -10.49 -8.00 -27.98
C PRO A 290 -11.83 -7.38 -28.42
N TYR A 291 -12.68 -6.97 -27.47
CA TYR A 291 -14.03 -6.45 -27.66
C TYR A 291 -14.19 -4.97 -27.30
N PHE A 292 -13.25 -4.40 -26.54
CA PHE A 292 -13.22 -3.00 -26.09
C PHE A 292 -11.92 -2.28 -26.55
N ASP A 293 -11.91 -0.94 -26.62
CA ASP A 293 -10.88 -0.09 -27.25
C ASP A 293 -9.43 -0.63 -27.21
N GLN A 294 -8.97 -1.21 -28.34
CA GLN A 294 -7.65 -1.83 -28.43
C GLN A 294 -6.53 -0.80 -28.29
N GLY A 295 -5.70 -0.98 -27.25
CA GLY A 295 -4.57 -0.10 -26.98
C GLY A 295 -4.78 0.84 -25.80
N THR A 296 -5.93 0.83 -25.15
CA THR A 296 -6.16 1.49 -23.87
C THR A 296 -6.07 0.46 -22.74
N GLY A 297 -5.14 0.66 -21.81
CA GLY A 297 -4.91 -0.21 -20.65
C GLY A 297 -5.77 0.14 -19.45
N ILE A 298 -5.81 1.43 -19.11
CA ILE A 298 -6.56 1.93 -17.96
C ILE A 298 -7.47 3.06 -18.39
N LEU A 299 -8.73 2.98 -17.99
CA LEU A 299 -9.69 4.07 -18.02
C LEU A 299 -9.91 4.57 -16.61
N TYR A 300 -9.62 5.86 -16.38
CA TYR A 300 -9.99 6.54 -15.14
C TYR A 300 -11.29 7.30 -15.37
N GLY A 301 -12.36 6.89 -14.68
CA GLY A 301 -13.64 7.59 -14.66
C GLY A 301 -13.57 8.98 -14.01
N LEU A 302 -14.72 9.65 -13.95
CA LEU A 302 -14.84 11.07 -13.58
C LEU A 302 -14.43 11.38 -12.13
N ASN A 303 -14.43 10.41 -11.22
CA ASN A 303 -14.13 10.57 -9.78
C ASN A 303 -12.69 10.22 -9.38
N ARG A 304 -11.79 10.17 -10.36
CA ARG A 304 -10.34 10.41 -10.24
C ARG A 304 -9.55 9.57 -9.23
N TRP A 305 -10.07 8.67 -8.41
CA TRP A 305 -9.25 8.08 -7.36
C TRP A 305 -8.41 6.90 -7.85
N CYS A 306 -7.08 6.95 -7.71
CA CYS A 306 -6.23 5.76 -7.81
C CYS A 306 -5.00 5.87 -6.89
N GLY A 307 -4.75 4.80 -6.12
CA GLY A 307 -3.47 4.55 -5.44
C GLY A 307 -2.79 3.39 -6.15
N SER A 308 -1.62 3.60 -6.76
CA SER A 308 -1.05 2.71 -7.77
C SER A 308 0.30 2.09 -7.39
N GLY A 309 0.34 0.93 -6.72
CA GLY A 309 1.63 0.29 -6.39
C GLY A 309 2.05 -0.79 -7.39
N ASN A 310 3.23 -0.74 -8.03
CA ASN A 310 3.81 -1.90 -8.75
C ASN A 310 2.93 -2.53 -9.87
N ASN A 311 2.10 -1.75 -10.56
CA ASN A 311 1.36 -2.27 -11.71
C ASN A 311 2.24 -2.25 -12.97
N VAL A 312 2.11 -3.27 -13.82
CA VAL A 312 2.67 -3.31 -15.17
C VAL A 312 1.53 -3.05 -16.12
N VAL A 313 1.62 -1.98 -16.92
CA VAL A 313 0.54 -1.57 -17.83
C VAL A 313 1.10 -1.52 -19.24
N SER A 314 0.52 -2.36 -20.10
CA SER A 314 0.67 -2.30 -21.55
C SER A 314 -0.55 -1.54 -22.10
N GLY A 315 -0.32 -0.57 -22.98
CA GLY A 315 -1.38 0.31 -23.51
C GLY A 315 -1.36 1.72 -22.89
N SER A 316 -2.26 2.57 -23.39
CA SER A 316 -2.41 3.95 -22.96
C SER A 316 -3.28 4.06 -21.69
N THR A 317 -3.22 5.20 -21.03
CA THR A 317 -4.12 5.55 -19.93
C THR A 317 -5.02 6.70 -20.37
N ASN A 318 -6.33 6.59 -20.15
CA ASN A 318 -7.29 7.64 -20.41
C ASN A 318 -7.88 8.18 -19.10
N GLY A 319 -8.30 9.44 -19.08
CA GLY A 319 -8.78 10.12 -17.88
C GLY A 319 -7.66 10.61 -16.96
N ALA A 320 -8.02 11.05 -15.75
CA ALA A 320 -7.10 11.61 -14.77
C ALA A 320 -7.18 10.86 -13.45
N CYS A 321 -6.04 10.33 -12.99
CA CYS A 321 -5.90 9.81 -11.64
C CYS A 321 -5.39 10.89 -10.68
N ILE A 322 -6.08 11.03 -9.56
CA ILE A 322 -5.88 11.92 -8.44
C ILE A 322 -6.18 11.14 -7.16
N GLY A 323 -5.16 10.88 -6.35
CA GLY A 323 -5.43 10.39 -5.01
C GLY A 323 -5.50 11.52 -4.00
N ASN A 324 -6.33 11.33 -2.96
CA ASN A 324 -6.36 12.21 -1.81
C ASN A 324 -6.30 11.40 -0.51
N ILE A 325 -5.59 11.94 0.48
CA ILE A 325 -5.44 11.36 1.82
C ILE A 325 -5.53 12.46 2.86
N GLU A 326 -6.10 12.13 4.00
CA GLU A 326 -6.16 12.96 5.19
C GLU A 326 -5.45 12.23 6.34
N ILE A 327 -4.55 12.91 7.05
CA ILE A 327 -3.71 12.32 8.10
C ILE A 327 -3.64 13.25 9.30
N ASP A 328 -3.88 12.70 10.48
CA ASP A 328 -3.62 13.32 11.77
C ASP A 328 -2.25 12.92 12.30
N ILE A 329 -1.32 13.87 12.28
CA ILE A 329 0.07 13.70 12.70
C ILE A 329 0.25 14.35 14.07
N THR A 330 0.74 13.60 15.06
CA THR A 330 1.00 14.12 16.41
C THR A 330 2.47 14.16 16.72
N ASN A 331 2.93 15.32 17.18
CA ASN A 331 4.29 15.49 17.69
C ASN A 331 4.38 14.99 19.14
N THR A 332 4.91 13.78 19.31
CA THR A 332 5.17 13.16 20.63
C THR A 332 6.61 13.37 21.10
N GLY A 333 7.40 14.16 20.36
CA GLY A 333 8.76 14.53 20.72
C GLY A 333 8.83 15.60 21.79
N SER A 334 10.03 16.14 22.00
CA SER A 334 10.29 17.19 23.01
C SER A 334 10.52 18.57 22.42
N ILE A 335 10.51 18.71 21.09
CA ILE A 335 10.68 19.99 20.38
C ILE A 335 9.71 20.13 19.20
N PRO A 336 9.35 21.38 18.80
CA PRO A 336 8.56 21.62 17.59
C PRO A 336 9.30 21.14 16.34
N VAL A 337 8.55 20.68 15.35
CA VAL A 337 9.10 20.29 14.04
C VAL A 337 8.34 20.93 12.90
N ASN A 338 9.00 21.01 11.74
CA ASN A 338 8.44 21.50 10.50
C ASN A 338 8.29 20.35 9.51
N LEU A 339 7.07 19.98 9.10
CA LEU A 339 6.89 19.15 7.91
C LEU A 339 7.22 20.02 6.69
N VAL A 340 8.29 19.68 5.97
CA VAL A 340 8.84 20.51 4.88
C VAL A 340 8.51 19.96 3.49
N ALA A 341 8.23 18.66 3.39
CA ALA A 341 7.90 18.00 2.13
C ALA A 341 7.17 16.67 2.34
N ALA A 342 6.38 16.27 1.34
CA ALA A 342 5.81 14.94 1.22
C ALA A 342 6.10 14.38 -0.19
N TYR A 343 6.37 13.06 -0.27
CA TYR A 343 6.78 12.40 -1.51
C TYR A 343 6.01 11.10 -1.74
N MET A 344 5.70 10.83 -3.00
CA MET A 344 5.20 9.55 -3.46
C MET A 344 6.15 9.06 -4.54
N SER A 345 6.93 8.02 -4.22
CA SER A 345 7.99 7.49 -5.08
C SER A 345 8.79 8.59 -5.78
N ASN A 346 9.74 9.16 -5.03
CA ASN A 346 10.78 10.01 -5.58
C ASN A 346 10.33 11.25 -6.40
N ALA A 347 9.08 11.66 -6.29
CA ALA A 347 8.57 12.94 -6.78
C ALA A 347 7.84 13.65 -5.64
N ALA A 348 8.05 14.96 -5.53
CA ALA A 348 7.34 15.77 -4.56
C ALA A 348 5.85 15.80 -4.92
N VAL A 349 4.99 15.71 -3.91
CA VAL A 349 3.55 15.93 -4.10
C VAL A 349 3.36 17.42 -4.49
N PRO A 350 2.73 17.73 -5.64
CA PRO A 350 2.64 19.11 -6.14
C PRO A 350 1.91 20.05 -5.16
N GLY A 351 2.46 21.27 -5.03
CA GLY A 351 2.23 22.19 -3.91
C GLY A 351 1.01 23.15 -3.87
N PRO A 352 -0.04 23.11 -4.72
CA PRO A 352 -1.25 23.90 -4.46
C PRO A 352 -2.37 23.12 -3.76
N ASN A 353 -2.27 21.78 -3.68
CA ASN A 353 -3.37 20.91 -3.22
C ASN A 353 -3.08 20.23 -1.86
N LEU A 354 -2.07 20.71 -1.15
CA LEU A 354 -1.87 20.43 0.27
C LEU A 354 -2.73 21.41 1.07
N SER A 355 -3.52 20.93 2.02
CA SER A 355 -4.15 21.77 3.02
C SER A 355 -3.99 21.15 4.41
N TRP A 356 -3.90 21.98 5.44
CA TRP A 356 -3.75 21.49 6.81
C TRP A 356 -4.28 22.47 7.85
N LYS A 357 -4.55 21.99 9.07
CA LYS A 357 -4.94 22.79 10.24
C LYS A 357 -4.46 22.13 11.53
N LEU A 358 -4.22 22.91 12.58
CA LEU A 358 -4.01 22.34 13.93
C LEU A 358 -5.36 21.94 14.52
N LEU A 359 -5.45 20.70 15.03
CA LEU A 359 -6.69 20.18 15.61
C LEU A 359 -7.14 20.96 16.86
N SER A 360 -6.21 21.58 17.58
CA SER A 360 -6.48 22.40 18.78
C SER A 360 -6.99 23.83 18.49
N GLY A 361 -7.70 24.03 17.37
CA GLY A 361 -8.30 25.32 16.99
C GLY A 361 -7.34 26.26 16.26
N GLY A 362 -6.31 25.74 15.60
CA GLY A 362 -5.40 26.56 14.81
C GLY A 362 -5.96 26.92 13.42
N PRO A 363 -5.37 27.93 12.77
CA PRO A 363 -5.78 28.35 11.43
C PRO A 363 -5.51 27.28 10.38
N SER A 364 -6.31 27.30 9.30
CA SER A 364 -6.07 26.50 8.11
C SER A 364 -4.98 27.13 7.24
N HIS A 365 -4.18 26.30 6.61
CA HIS A 365 -3.04 26.66 5.79
C HIS A 365 -2.93 25.74 4.56
N ASN A 366 -2.19 26.16 3.55
CA ASN A 366 -2.10 25.47 2.25
C ASN A 366 -0.69 25.40 1.66
N SER A 367 0.35 25.55 2.49
CA SER A 367 1.75 25.51 2.04
C SER A 367 2.68 24.89 3.09
N PHE A 368 3.78 24.29 2.62
CA PHE A 368 4.94 23.96 3.45
C PHE A 368 5.78 25.23 3.74
N PRO A 369 6.61 25.24 4.81
CA PRO A 369 6.67 24.24 5.87
C PRO A 369 5.51 24.34 6.87
N ILE A 370 5.20 23.23 7.53
CA ILE A 370 4.12 23.11 8.52
C ILE A 370 4.71 22.89 9.90
N THR A 371 4.62 23.87 10.79
CA THR A 371 5.11 23.72 12.16
C THR A 371 4.09 22.97 13.03
N ILE A 372 4.50 21.86 13.63
CA ILE A 372 3.71 21.07 14.59
C ILE A 372 4.33 21.23 15.99
N PRO A 373 3.70 22.00 16.89
CA PRO A 373 4.19 22.15 18.26
C PRO A 373 4.19 20.82 19.03
N VAL A 374 5.01 20.75 20.09
CA VAL A 374 5.08 19.59 20.99
C VAL A 374 3.72 19.30 21.61
N GLY A 375 3.29 18.04 21.57
CA GLY A 375 2.03 17.59 22.15
C GLY A 375 0.79 18.02 21.37
N GLN A 376 0.96 18.67 20.21
CA GLN A 376 -0.14 19.03 19.32
C GLN A 376 -0.22 18.09 18.11
N SER A 377 -1.39 18.11 17.51
CA SER A 377 -1.73 17.33 16.32
C SER A 377 -2.11 18.26 15.17
N ALA A 378 -1.65 17.93 13.97
CA ALA A 378 -2.03 18.58 12.74
C ALA A 378 -2.82 17.60 11.88
N ASN A 379 -3.93 18.06 11.33
CA ASN A 379 -4.69 17.37 10.30
C ASN A 379 -4.20 17.87 8.94
N VAL A 380 -3.72 16.97 8.11
CA VAL A 380 -3.09 17.25 6.82
C VAL A 380 -3.84 16.51 5.73
N THR A 381 -4.41 17.26 4.79
CA THR A 381 -4.98 16.74 3.55
C THR A 381 -3.97 16.92 2.42
N LEU A 382 -3.68 15.85 1.71
CA LEU A 382 -2.76 15.78 0.59
C LEU A 382 -3.48 15.24 -0.63
N GLN A 383 -3.31 15.91 -1.75
CA GLN A 383 -3.75 15.45 -3.06
C GLN A 383 -2.54 15.27 -3.97
N TRP A 384 -2.51 14.18 -4.73
CA TRP A 384 -1.46 13.90 -5.70
C TRP A 384 -2.04 13.51 -7.04
N THR A 385 -1.23 13.63 -8.09
CA THR A 385 -1.50 13.11 -9.42
C THR A 385 -0.30 12.26 -9.81
N PRO A 386 -0.47 10.97 -10.17
CA PRO A 386 0.64 10.16 -10.65
C PRO A 386 1.29 10.80 -11.89
N PRO A 387 2.61 10.64 -12.09
CA PRO A 387 3.27 11.13 -13.29
C PRO A 387 2.69 10.43 -14.53
N PRO A 388 2.60 11.13 -15.68
CA PRO A 388 1.94 10.64 -16.89
C PRO A 388 2.66 9.48 -17.60
N GLN A 389 3.76 8.97 -17.06
CA GLN A 389 4.53 7.87 -17.67
C GLN A 389 4.26 6.55 -16.95
N LEU A 390 4.04 5.50 -17.75
CA LEU A 390 3.92 4.08 -17.38
C LEU A 390 5.21 3.59 -16.70
N THR A 391 5.45 4.03 -15.47
CA THR A 391 6.60 3.62 -14.70
C THR A 391 6.13 2.71 -13.59
N THR A 392 6.68 1.49 -13.57
CA THR A 392 6.60 0.58 -12.42
C THR A 392 7.25 1.28 -11.25
N LEU A 393 6.46 1.94 -10.41
CA LEU A 393 6.96 2.60 -9.23
C LEU A 393 6.20 2.08 -8.01
N PRO A 394 6.88 1.86 -6.88
CA PRO A 394 6.27 1.30 -5.68
C PRO A 394 5.53 2.43 -4.95
N TRP A 395 4.32 2.79 -5.39
CA TRP A 395 3.41 3.61 -4.58
C TRP A 395 2.75 2.73 -3.52
N ASN A 396 3.57 2.06 -2.71
CA ASN A 396 3.09 1.33 -1.55
C ASN A 396 2.96 2.25 -0.31
N GLY A 397 3.24 3.54 -0.47
CA GLY A 397 3.10 4.51 0.61
C GLY A 397 3.49 5.95 0.29
N LEU A 398 3.31 6.81 1.28
CA LEU A 398 3.70 8.22 1.29
C LEU A 398 4.85 8.45 2.27
N TYR A 399 5.84 9.24 1.85
CA TYR A 399 6.97 9.66 2.68
C TYR A 399 6.77 11.11 3.12
N PHE A 400 7.04 11.39 4.40
CA PHE A 400 6.96 12.73 5.00
C PHE A 400 8.33 13.11 5.52
N ILE A 401 8.79 14.32 5.17
CA ILE A 401 10.06 14.86 5.66
C ILE A 401 9.77 15.94 6.69
N PHE A 402 10.15 15.68 7.93
CA PHE A 402 10.13 16.67 9.00
C PHE A 402 11.53 17.17 9.28
N VAL A 403 11.66 18.48 9.51
CA VAL A 403 12.90 19.14 9.92
C VAL A 403 12.68 19.74 11.29
N SER A 404 13.50 19.34 12.25
CA SER A 404 13.44 19.89 13.60
C SER A 404 14.20 21.21 13.70
N SER A 405 14.03 21.94 14.82
CA SER A 405 14.76 23.19 15.06
C SER A 405 16.28 23.05 15.08
N HIS A 406 16.80 21.82 15.12
CA HIS A 406 18.24 21.50 15.07
C HIS A 406 18.71 21.03 13.69
N ASN A 407 17.89 21.19 12.64
CA ASN A 407 18.14 20.66 11.29
C ASN A 407 18.28 19.13 11.23
N ASN A 408 17.67 18.40 12.15
CA ASN A 408 17.55 16.95 12.06
C ASN A 408 16.42 16.59 11.09
N PHE A 409 16.65 15.57 10.25
CA PHE A 409 15.62 15.00 9.37
C PHE A 409 14.92 13.85 10.07
N VAL A 410 13.59 13.89 10.12
CA VAL A 410 12.75 12.76 10.56
C VAL A 410 11.90 12.30 9.38
N ASP A 411 11.98 11.01 9.07
CA ASP A 411 11.21 10.39 8.00
C ASP A 411 9.94 9.75 8.60
N GLY A 412 8.78 10.19 8.12
CA GLY A 412 7.51 9.49 8.27
C GLY A 412 7.23 8.62 7.06
N TYR A 413 6.64 7.44 7.25
CA TYR A 413 6.21 6.57 6.16
C TYR A 413 4.82 6.00 6.44
N LEU A 414 3.89 6.26 5.54
CA LEU A 414 2.52 5.75 5.57
C LEU A 414 2.39 4.64 4.53
N TYR A 415 2.07 3.42 4.96
CA TYR A 415 1.88 2.30 4.03
C TYR A 415 0.41 2.19 3.59
N PHE A 416 0.18 2.04 2.28
CA PHE A 416 -1.14 1.74 1.72
C PHE A 416 -1.39 0.23 1.82
N GLY A 417 -1.78 -0.22 3.01
CA GLY A 417 -2.05 -1.63 3.30
C GLY A 417 -3.48 -1.91 3.76
N HIS A 418 -3.76 -3.17 4.07
CA HIS A 418 -5.03 -3.74 4.51
C HIS A 418 -5.48 -3.25 5.91
N ASN A 419 -5.39 -1.95 6.20
CA ASN A 419 -5.88 -1.40 7.46
C ASN A 419 -6.56 -0.04 7.21
N PRO A 420 -7.85 0.12 7.54
CA PRO A 420 -8.52 1.43 7.49
C PRO A 420 -7.85 2.49 8.37
N ALA A 421 -6.90 2.11 9.23
CA ALA A 421 -6.15 3.01 10.09
C ALA A 421 -4.76 3.44 9.54
N LEU A 422 -4.39 3.09 8.30
CA LEU A 422 -3.14 3.48 7.61
C LEU A 422 -1.95 3.69 8.58
N THR A 423 -1.30 2.61 9.02
CA THR A 423 -0.26 2.72 10.04
C THR A 423 0.97 3.47 9.54
N ILE A 424 1.33 4.57 10.21
CA ILE A 424 2.64 5.21 10.08
C ILE A 424 3.61 4.60 11.09
N THR A 425 4.75 4.12 10.60
CA THR A 425 5.92 3.84 11.44
C THR A 425 7.00 4.88 11.09
N SER A 426 7.01 6.02 11.76
CA SER A 426 8.12 6.97 11.63
C SER A 426 9.30 6.45 12.45
N GLN A 427 10.47 6.35 11.84
CA GLN A 427 11.72 6.13 12.56
C GLN A 427 12.61 7.33 12.30
N SER A 428 13.01 8.03 13.36
CA SER A 428 14.12 8.97 13.31
C SER A 428 15.37 8.21 12.83
N ARG A 429 15.86 8.51 11.62
CA ARG A 429 17.12 7.95 11.13
C ARG A 429 18.17 9.07 11.05
N PRO A 430 19.19 9.05 11.91
CA PRO A 430 20.40 9.84 11.71
C PRO A 430 21.24 9.13 10.64
N GLN A 431 20.79 9.13 9.40
CA GLN A 431 21.66 8.84 8.26
C GLN A 431 21.90 10.16 7.54
N ASN A 432 23.11 10.35 7.04
CA ASN A 432 23.44 11.28 5.95
C ASN A 432 22.65 10.88 4.70
N ARG A 433 21.32 10.86 4.77
CA ARG A 433 20.49 10.85 3.58
C ARG A 433 20.68 12.22 2.97
N ILE A 434 21.36 12.22 1.83
CA ILE A 434 21.10 13.17 0.76
C ILE A 434 19.59 13.06 0.53
N CYS A 435 18.84 13.92 1.21
CA CYS A 435 17.50 14.41 0.89
C CYS A 435 16.90 13.60 -0.27
N PRO A 436 16.18 12.48 -0.06
CA PRO A 436 15.64 11.69 -1.16
C PRO A 436 14.20 12.11 -1.47
N PRO A 437 13.92 12.64 -2.67
CA PRO A 437 14.84 13.20 -3.66
C PRO A 437 14.77 14.73 -3.67
N CYS A 438 15.90 15.31 -3.32
CA CYS A 438 16.32 16.63 -3.69
C CYS A 438 17.38 16.34 -4.76
N TYR A 439 17.09 16.77 -6.00
CA TYR A 439 18.03 16.69 -7.11
C TYR A 439 19.32 17.44 -6.80
#